data_AF-A0A1I5I1V0-F1
#
_entry.id   AF-A0A1I5I1V0-F1
#
_cell.length_a   1.000
_cell.length_b   1.000
_cell.length_c   1.000
_cell.angle_alpha   90.00
_cell.angle_beta   90.00
_cell.angle_gamma   90.00
#
_symmetry.space_group_name_H-M   'P 1'
#
loop_
_entity.id
_entity.type
_entity.pdbx_description
1 polymer ?
#
loop_
_entity_poly.entity_id
_entity_poly.type
_entity_poly.pdbx_seq_one_letter_code
_entity_poly.pdbx_strand_id
1 'polypeptide(L)'
;MSALNFPLTVYQTQHRFNDYSTDDMKCGDLTEKQLRSDLGLNDVSDVVDPWTGKEVSIFNSFRDTRPKSRTEMAELLFNEFFRVSMPAYYLGEHQIFNNLVKHFYHGNGESYSSSFLDRAYESLILNGRSSSSSPLSIIQSSLDKFAIDSKNGLSDDAKTIITAEISQSILPKFNRWADSINGSGMSIHDIFATNIQLTQLDITDSGYVAKVIFTGQDHFGLDKTDITSMKFHYIRAFRIWFILQRWEKFAFKPFFTNIKAEFEISGRRNG
;
A
#
# COMPACT_ATOMS: atom_id res chain seq x y z
N MET A 1 -16.05 -33.60 17.51
CA MET A 1 -15.13 -32.62 16.89
C MET A 1 -15.00 -31.45 17.85
N SER A 2 -13.77 -30.97 18.09
CA SER A 2 -13.53 -29.78 18.91
C SER A 2 -14.01 -28.54 18.17
N ALA A 3 -14.63 -27.58 18.85
CA ALA A 3 -14.85 -26.26 18.29
C ALA A 3 -13.50 -25.58 18.03
N LEU A 4 -13.40 -24.80 16.94
CA LEU A 4 -12.22 -24.00 16.65
C LEU A 4 -12.05 -22.89 17.70
N ASN A 5 -10.80 -22.63 18.08
CA ASN A 5 -10.44 -21.53 18.96
C ASN A 5 -10.27 -20.24 18.17
N PHE A 6 -10.66 -19.12 18.77
CA PHE A 6 -10.51 -17.78 18.21
C PHE A 6 -9.42 -16.99 18.96
N PRO A 7 -8.66 -16.12 18.28
CA PRO A 7 -8.78 -15.74 16.87
C PRO A 7 -8.29 -16.82 15.91
N LEU A 8 -9.00 -16.95 14.79
CA LEU A 8 -8.75 -17.94 13.75
C LEU A 8 -8.33 -17.24 12.46
N THR A 9 -7.09 -17.46 12.01
CA THR A 9 -6.67 -17.03 10.68
C THR A 9 -7.35 -17.91 9.63
N VAL A 10 -8.13 -17.28 8.76
CA VAL A 10 -8.86 -17.93 7.66
C VAL A 10 -8.18 -17.70 6.31
N TYR A 11 -7.32 -16.69 6.20
CA TYR A 11 -6.53 -16.45 5.00
C TYR A 11 -5.27 -15.67 5.32
N GLN A 12 -4.19 -15.97 4.60
CA GLN A 12 -2.97 -15.16 4.59
C GLN A 12 -2.28 -15.27 3.22
N THR A 13 -1.77 -14.16 2.71
CA THR A 13 -0.96 -14.13 1.49
C THR A 13 0.35 -14.88 1.67
N GLN A 14 0.96 -15.33 0.57
CA GLN A 14 2.30 -15.93 0.61
C GLN A 14 3.38 -14.91 0.95
N HIS A 15 3.20 -13.66 0.50
CA HIS A 15 4.00 -12.52 0.92
C HIS A 15 3.90 -12.33 2.43
N ARG A 16 5.05 -12.07 3.04
CA ARG A 16 5.20 -11.93 4.49
C ARG A 16 5.04 -10.48 4.88
N PHE A 17 4.40 -10.26 6.02
CA PHE A 17 4.49 -8.99 6.71
C PHE A 17 5.94 -8.75 7.17
N ASN A 18 6.34 -7.49 7.15
CA ASN A 18 7.64 -6.98 7.54
C ASN A 18 8.81 -7.56 6.74
N ASP A 19 8.61 -7.78 5.44
CA ASP A 19 9.63 -8.30 4.54
C ASP A 19 10.56 -7.18 4.04
N TYR A 20 11.60 -6.88 4.80
CA TYR A 20 12.62 -5.89 4.41
C TYR A 20 13.55 -6.38 3.27
N SER A 21 13.41 -7.62 2.80
CA SER A 21 14.32 -8.18 1.79
C SER A 21 13.94 -7.81 0.35
N THR A 22 12.76 -7.21 0.15
CA THR A 22 12.26 -6.80 -1.16
C THR A 22 13.07 -5.63 -1.73
N ASP A 23 13.10 -5.51 -3.06
CA ASP A 23 13.96 -4.50 -3.71
C ASP A 23 13.47 -3.07 -3.46
N ASP A 24 12.17 -2.86 -3.42
CA ASP A 24 11.50 -1.59 -3.07
C ASP A 24 11.78 -1.13 -1.63
N MET A 25 12.26 -2.01 -0.74
CA MET A 25 12.68 -1.69 0.63
C MET A 25 14.16 -1.31 0.76
N LYS A 26 14.95 -1.33 -0.33
CA LYS A 26 16.35 -0.89 -0.32
C LYS A 26 16.47 0.64 -0.36
N CYS A 27 17.54 1.16 0.21
CA CYS A 27 17.90 2.58 0.14
C CYS A 27 19.42 2.76 0.19
N GLY A 28 19.90 3.86 -0.40
CA GLY A 28 21.32 4.21 -0.39
C GLY A 28 22.25 3.16 -1.02
N ASP A 29 21.73 2.25 -1.85
CA ASP A 29 22.43 1.09 -2.39
C ASP A 29 23.00 1.33 -3.80
N LEU A 30 22.73 2.49 -4.40
CA LEU A 30 23.17 2.84 -5.75
C LEU A 30 24.10 4.05 -5.77
N THR A 31 25.14 3.92 -6.60
CA THR A 31 26.07 5.02 -6.94
C THR A 31 25.49 5.94 -8.00
N GLU A 32 26.02 7.16 -8.12
CA GLU A 32 25.66 8.08 -9.21
C GLU A 32 25.83 7.43 -10.59
N LYS A 33 26.92 6.69 -10.80
CA LYS A 33 27.20 6.02 -12.08
C LYS A 33 26.09 5.04 -12.44
N GLN A 34 25.64 4.22 -11.49
CA GLN A 34 24.56 3.25 -11.74
C GLN A 34 23.24 3.96 -12.06
N LEU A 35 22.90 5.02 -11.31
CA LEU A 35 21.68 5.79 -11.55
C LEU A 35 21.65 6.42 -12.94
N ARG A 36 22.78 6.99 -13.39
CA ARG A 36 22.86 7.73 -14.65
C ARG A 36 23.10 6.85 -15.86
N SER A 37 24.02 5.89 -15.76
CA SER A 37 24.44 5.04 -16.88
C SER A 37 23.52 3.83 -17.06
N ASP A 38 23.13 3.17 -15.96
CA ASP A 38 22.38 1.91 -16.05
C ASP A 38 20.86 2.16 -16.05
N LEU A 39 20.40 3.18 -15.31
CA LEU A 39 18.98 3.51 -15.16
C LEU A 39 18.54 4.77 -15.93
N GLY A 40 19.47 5.44 -16.62
CA GLY A 40 19.16 6.58 -17.50
C GLY A 40 18.69 7.85 -16.78
N LEU A 41 18.90 7.97 -15.47
CA LEU A 41 18.42 9.10 -14.65
C LEU A 41 19.27 10.36 -14.80
N ASN A 42 19.48 10.84 -16.02
CA ASN A 42 20.25 12.07 -16.25
C ASN A 42 19.42 13.34 -15.97
N ASP A 43 18.14 13.32 -16.31
CA ASP A 43 17.17 14.37 -15.99
C ASP A 43 16.27 13.88 -14.85
N VAL A 44 16.25 14.60 -13.72
CA VAL A 44 15.52 14.18 -12.51
C VAL A 44 14.60 15.26 -11.97
N SER A 45 15.01 16.54 -11.99
CA SER A 45 14.32 17.64 -11.31
C SER A 45 14.38 18.91 -12.15
N ASP A 46 13.26 19.64 -12.20
CA ASP A 46 13.18 20.96 -12.85
C ASP A 46 13.56 22.10 -11.88
N VAL A 47 13.92 21.77 -10.63
CA VAL A 47 14.23 22.76 -9.57
C VAL A 47 15.71 22.73 -9.20
N VAL A 48 16.32 21.56 -9.07
CA VAL A 48 17.72 21.41 -8.69
C VAL A 48 18.33 20.20 -9.38
N ASP A 49 19.47 20.38 -10.05
CA ASP A 49 20.21 19.27 -10.62
C ASP A 49 20.89 18.49 -9.47
N PRO A 50 20.48 17.24 -9.19
CA PRO A 50 20.98 16.47 -8.06
C PRO A 50 22.47 16.12 -8.18
N TRP A 51 23.00 16.08 -9.41
CA TRP A 51 24.38 15.74 -9.74
C TRP A 51 25.33 16.92 -9.50
N THR A 52 24.91 18.13 -9.90
CA THR A 52 25.74 19.34 -9.73
C THR A 52 25.40 20.18 -8.50
N GLY A 53 24.22 19.97 -7.91
CA GLY A 53 23.68 20.75 -6.81
C GLY A 53 23.25 22.16 -7.21
N LYS A 54 23.17 22.49 -8.49
CA LYS A 54 22.79 23.83 -8.96
C LYS A 54 21.29 23.89 -9.25
N GLU A 55 20.69 25.05 -9.00
CA GLU A 55 19.28 25.24 -9.36
C GLU A 55 19.07 25.15 -10.88
N VAL A 56 18.00 24.47 -11.26
CA VAL A 56 17.46 24.45 -12.61
C VAL A 56 16.40 25.54 -12.67
N SER A 57 16.61 26.53 -13.54
CA SER A 57 15.66 27.63 -13.76
C SER A 57 15.70 28.05 -15.22
N ILE A 58 14.52 28.30 -15.78
CA ILE A 58 14.31 28.90 -17.10
C ILE A 58 14.60 30.41 -17.11
N PHE A 59 14.61 31.07 -15.94
CA PHE A 59 14.94 32.48 -15.79
C PHE A 59 16.33 32.62 -15.16
N ASN A 60 17.36 32.63 -16.02
CA ASN A 60 18.77 32.69 -15.62
C ASN A 60 19.11 33.82 -14.63
N SER A 61 18.37 34.93 -14.66
CA SER A 61 18.62 36.13 -13.83
C SER A 61 18.36 35.94 -12.32
N PHE A 62 17.64 34.88 -11.91
CA PHE A 62 17.37 34.57 -10.50
C PHE A 62 18.01 33.26 -10.03
N ARG A 63 18.85 32.65 -10.86
CA ARG A 63 19.44 31.34 -10.55
C ARG A 63 20.54 31.50 -9.50
N ASP A 64 20.37 30.86 -8.35
CA ASP A 64 21.47 30.69 -7.43
C ASP A 64 22.49 29.71 -8.04
N THR A 65 23.67 30.23 -8.38
CA THR A 65 24.73 29.45 -9.04
C THR A 65 25.57 28.64 -8.05
N ARG A 66 25.39 28.87 -6.74
CA ARG A 66 26.10 28.11 -5.71
C ARG A 66 25.57 26.68 -5.68
N PRO A 67 26.45 25.67 -5.53
CA PRO A 67 26.02 24.32 -5.21
C PRO A 67 25.27 24.30 -3.86
N LYS A 68 24.08 23.71 -3.86
CA LYS A 68 23.28 23.47 -2.67
C LYS A 68 23.86 22.31 -1.86
N SER A 69 23.75 22.41 -0.54
CA SER A 69 24.07 21.32 0.38
C SER A 69 23.14 20.12 0.16
N ARG A 70 23.52 18.95 0.69
CA ARG A 70 22.69 17.74 0.65
C ARG A 70 21.28 18.00 1.21
N THR A 71 21.17 18.71 2.32
CA THR A 71 19.89 19.02 2.97
C THR A 71 19.04 19.95 2.11
N GLU A 72 19.62 21.02 1.59
CA GLU A 72 18.91 21.96 0.69
C GLU A 72 18.42 21.25 -0.58
N MET A 73 19.25 20.38 -1.18
CA MET A 73 18.82 19.57 -2.33
C MET A 73 17.66 18.65 -1.97
N ALA A 74 17.74 17.95 -0.85
CA ALA A 74 16.67 17.06 -0.42
C ALA A 74 15.36 17.85 -0.24
N GLU A 75 15.39 19.00 0.44
CA GLU A 75 14.22 19.86 0.62
C GLU A 75 13.61 20.30 -0.71
N LEU A 76 14.43 20.76 -1.66
CA LEU A 76 13.96 21.16 -2.99
C LEU A 76 13.34 19.99 -3.77
N LEU A 77 13.98 18.82 -3.71
CA LEU A 77 13.48 17.60 -4.34
C LEU A 77 12.17 17.11 -3.72
N PHE A 78 12.05 17.09 -2.38
CA PHE A 78 10.80 16.74 -1.72
C PHE A 78 9.68 17.73 -2.05
N ASN A 79 9.96 19.03 -2.04
CA ASN A 79 8.99 20.05 -2.42
C ASN A 79 8.51 19.90 -3.86
N GLU A 80 9.43 19.59 -4.78
CA GLU A 80 9.06 19.26 -6.15
C GLU A 80 8.23 17.97 -6.22
N PHE A 81 8.66 16.91 -5.53
CA PHE A 81 7.97 15.62 -5.47
C PHE A 81 6.52 15.80 -5.03
N PHE A 82 6.25 16.56 -3.97
CA PHE A 82 4.89 16.94 -3.58
C PHE A 82 4.14 17.62 -4.72
N ARG A 83 4.73 18.68 -5.30
CA ARG A 83 4.09 19.50 -6.34
C ARG A 83 3.73 18.70 -7.59
N VAL A 84 4.65 17.87 -8.08
CA VAL A 84 4.43 17.10 -9.33
C VAL A 84 3.55 15.87 -9.12
N SER A 85 3.32 15.48 -7.86
CA SER A 85 2.37 14.42 -7.52
C SER A 85 0.93 14.93 -7.41
N MET A 86 0.71 16.24 -7.17
CA MET A 86 -0.62 16.85 -7.00
C MET A 86 -1.71 16.47 -8.03
N PRO A 87 -1.42 16.36 -9.35
CA PRO A 87 -2.45 16.01 -10.35
C PRO A 87 -3.03 14.60 -10.18
N ALA A 88 -2.43 13.78 -9.31
CA ALA A 88 -2.71 12.35 -9.19
C ALA A 88 -3.92 11.96 -8.32
N TYR A 89 -4.62 12.93 -7.71
CA TYR A 89 -5.51 12.63 -6.59
C TYR A 89 -6.95 13.14 -6.75
N TYR A 90 -7.91 12.32 -6.32
CA TYR A 90 -9.22 12.78 -5.86
C TYR A 90 -9.10 13.36 -4.43
N LEU A 91 -9.96 14.32 -4.07
CA LEU A 91 -9.87 15.16 -2.85
C LEU A 91 -9.65 14.42 -1.50
N GLY A 92 -9.94 13.12 -1.39
CA GLY A 92 -9.67 12.30 -0.20
C GLY A 92 -8.33 11.53 -0.20
N GLU A 93 -7.84 11.10 -1.36
CA GLU A 93 -6.59 10.31 -1.49
C GLU A 93 -5.35 11.20 -1.37
N HIS A 94 -5.50 12.50 -1.66
CA HIS A 94 -4.46 13.51 -1.55
C HIS A 94 -3.89 13.64 -0.12
N GLN A 95 -4.75 13.56 0.90
CA GLN A 95 -4.29 13.68 2.29
C GLN A 95 -3.47 12.47 2.73
N ILE A 96 -3.85 11.27 2.27
CA ILE A 96 -3.10 10.03 2.54
C ILE A 96 -1.70 10.15 1.94
N PHE A 97 -1.61 10.47 0.64
CA PHE A 97 -0.30 10.60 -0.01
C PHE A 97 0.56 11.68 0.65
N ASN A 98 -0.02 12.84 0.97
CA ASN A 98 0.76 13.89 1.61
C ASN A 98 1.37 13.45 2.94
N ASN A 99 0.62 12.68 3.73
CA ASN A 99 1.14 12.15 4.97
C ASN A 99 2.23 11.10 4.72
N LEU A 100 2.09 10.25 3.69
CA LEU A 100 3.11 9.28 3.30
C LEU A 100 4.42 9.96 2.87
N VAL A 101 4.38 11.00 2.04
CA VAL A 101 5.60 11.72 1.63
C VAL A 101 6.22 12.50 2.80
N LYS A 102 5.41 13.10 3.67
CA LYS A 102 5.92 13.73 4.91
C LYS A 102 6.61 12.71 5.80
N HIS A 103 6.04 11.52 5.90
CA HIS A 103 6.62 10.40 6.63
C HIS A 103 7.88 9.86 5.93
N PHE A 104 7.94 9.86 4.60
CA PHE A 104 9.15 9.52 3.87
C PHE A 104 10.30 10.50 4.19
N TYR A 105 9.98 11.78 4.35
CA TYR A 105 10.97 12.81 4.69
C TYR A 105 11.44 12.74 6.15
N HIS A 106 10.53 12.52 7.11
CA HIS A 106 10.82 12.64 8.55
C HIS A 106 10.84 11.32 9.34
N GLY A 107 10.21 10.27 8.82
CA GLY A 107 9.91 9.02 9.52
C GLY A 107 11.06 8.03 9.60
N ASN A 108 12.17 8.26 8.89
CA ASN A 108 13.41 7.47 8.99
C ASN A 108 13.19 5.94 8.85
N GLY A 109 12.25 5.53 7.99
CA GLY A 109 11.96 4.12 7.72
C GLY A 109 11.05 3.43 8.72
N GLU A 110 10.57 4.13 9.76
CA GLU A 110 9.57 3.58 10.68
C GLU A 110 8.27 3.28 9.92
N SER A 111 7.57 2.22 10.33
CA SER A 111 6.28 1.89 9.71
C SER A 111 5.25 3.01 9.92
N TYR A 112 4.40 3.22 8.92
CA TYR A 112 3.34 4.23 8.95
C TYR A 112 1.97 3.56 9.05
N SER A 113 1.11 4.11 9.91
CA SER A 113 -0.30 3.71 10.01
C SER A 113 -1.13 4.95 10.33
N SER A 114 -2.37 5.01 9.85
CA SER A 114 -3.27 6.11 10.21
C SER A 114 -4.73 5.71 10.04
N SER A 115 -5.61 6.34 10.81
CA SER A 115 -7.07 6.12 10.66
C SER A 115 -7.60 6.47 9.27
N PHE A 116 -6.91 7.32 8.50
CA PHE A 116 -7.27 7.61 7.12
C PHE A 116 -7.03 6.41 6.19
N LEU A 117 -5.90 5.72 6.39
CA LEU A 117 -5.59 4.48 5.67
C LEU A 117 -6.58 3.37 6.03
N ASP A 118 -6.86 3.21 7.32
CA ASP A 118 -7.81 2.20 7.81
C ASP A 118 -9.21 2.41 7.21
N ARG A 119 -9.72 3.65 7.21
CA ARG A 119 -11.02 3.97 6.59
C ARG A 119 -11.04 3.77 5.08
N ALA A 120 -9.94 4.10 4.39
CA ALA A 120 -9.83 3.88 2.95
C ALA A 120 -9.85 2.38 2.63
N TYR A 121 -9.16 1.57 3.43
CA TYR A 121 -9.14 0.12 3.32
C TYR A 121 -10.49 -0.52 3.65
N GLU A 122 -11.14 -0.06 4.72
CA GLU A 122 -12.50 -0.48 5.09
C GLU A 122 -13.49 -0.18 3.96
N SER A 123 -13.47 1.04 3.42
CA SER A 123 -14.32 1.46 2.30
C SER A 123 -14.07 0.61 1.05
N LEU A 124 -12.81 0.27 0.76
CA LEU A 124 -12.44 -0.60 -0.36
C LEU A 124 -13.08 -1.99 -0.23
N ILE A 125 -12.99 -2.59 0.96
CA ILE A 125 -13.59 -3.91 1.24
C ILE A 125 -15.12 -3.85 1.15
N LEU A 126 -15.75 -2.83 1.73
CA LEU A 126 -17.21 -2.66 1.69
C LEU A 126 -17.73 -2.48 0.26
N ASN A 127 -17.05 -1.68 -0.56
CA ASN A 127 -17.43 -1.47 -1.96
C ASN A 127 -17.28 -2.77 -2.78
N GLY A 128 -16.26 -3.57 -2.47
CA GLY A 128 -16.03 -4.88 -3.08
C GLY A 128 -17.10 -5.93 -2.74
N ARG A 129 -17.85 -5.75 -1.64
CA ARG A 129 -18.90 -6.69 -1.18
C ARG A 129 -20.01 -6.92 -2.21
N SER A 130 -20.20 -5.98 -3.14
CA SER A 130 -21.12 -6.14 -4.28
C SER A 130 -20.78 -7.36 -5.16
N SER A 131 -19.53 -7.82 -5.13
CA SER A 131 -19.10 -9.06 -5.76
C SER A 131 -19.21 -10.24 -4.79
N SER A 132 -19.80 -11.35 -5.27
CA SER A 132 -19.80 -12.64 -4.56
C SER A 132 -18.38 -13.21 -4.41
N SER A 133 -17.42 -12.73 -5.21
CA SER A 133 -16.02 -13.14 -5.16
C SER A 133 -15.18 -12.29 -4.19
N SER A 134 -15.79 -11.43 -3.37
CA SER A 134 -15.04 -10.71 -2.33
C SER A 134 -14.82 -11.61 -1.09
N PRO A 135 -13.66 -11.51 -0.39
CA PRO A 135 -13.42 -12.31 0.80
C PRO A 135 -14.49 -12.14 1.89
N LEU A 136 -14.98 -10.92 2.10
CA LEU A 136 -16.01 -10.66 3.12
C LEU A 136 -17.34 -11.33 2.75
N SER A 137 -17.72 -11.31 1.46
CA SER A 137 -18.91 -12.00 0.96
C SER A 137 -18.77 -13.53 1.05
N ILE A 138 -17.58 -14.07 0.76
CA ILE A 138 -17.26 -15.50 0.88
C ILE A 138 -17.35 -15.95 2.33
N ILE A 139 -16.73 -15.21 3.25
CA ILE A 139 -16.79 -15.52 4.69
C ILE A 139 -18.25 -15.52 5.15
N GLN A 140 -19.02 -14.49 4.80
CA GLN A 140 -20.43 -14.44 5.18
C GLN A 140 -21.23 -15.61 4.61
N SER A 141 -21.11 -15.91 3.32
CA SER A 141 -21.83 -17.02 2.67
C SER A 141 -21.46 -18.38 3.26
N SER A 142 -20.19 -18.55 3.61
CA SER A 142 -19.71 -19.75 4.29
C SER A 142 -20.26 -19.86 5.72
N LEU A 143 -20.29 -18.77 6.49
CA LEU A 143 -20.92 -18.79 7.82
C LEU A 143 -22.42 -19.02 7.74
N ASP A 144 -23.12 -18.43 6.76
CA ASP A 144 -24.53 -18.69 6.50
C ASP A 144 -24.80 -20.17 6.19
N LYS A 145 -23.85 -20.88 5.58
CA LYS A 145 -23.96 -22.33 5.34
C LYS A 145 -23.59 -23.15 6.56
N PHE A 146 -22.40 -22.93 7.11
CA PHE A 146 -21.80 -23.84 8.10
C PHE A 146 -22.19 -23.51 9.54
N ALA A 147 -22.36 -22.23 9.89
CA ALA A 147 -22.72 -21.81 11.25
C ALA A 147 -24.23 -21.93 11.51
N ILE A 148 -25.08 -21.76 10.49
CA ILE A 148 -26.52 -21.98 10.61
C ILE A 148 -26.84 -23.47 10.77
N ASP A 149 -26.18 -24.35 10.02
CA ASP A 149 -26.44 -25.80 10.09
C ASP A 149 -25.71 -26.51 11.24
N SER A 150 -24.66 -25.90 11.82
CA SER A 150 -23.90 -26.46 12.94
C SER A 150 -24.37 -25.94 14.29
N LYS A 151 -24.67 -26.85 15.23
CA LYS A 151 -24.92 -26.51 16.65
C LYS A 151 -23.63 -26.30 17.46
N ASN A 152 -22.47 -26.73 16.95
CA ASN A 152 -21.24 -26.88 17.75
C ASN A 152 -20.07 -25.99 17.26
N GLY A 153 -20.35 -24.94 16.49
CA GLY A 153 -19.31 -24.04 15.97
C GLY A 153 -18.77 -24.45 14.61
N LEU A 154 -17.70 -23.79 14.20
CA LEU A 154 -17.04 -23.99 12.91
C LEU A 154 -16.08 -25.18 12.98
N SER A 155 -16.16 -26.12 12.03
CA SER A 155 -15.27 -27.29 11.94
C SER A 155 -13.98 -26.98 11.18
N ASP A 156 -12.97 -27.85 11.32
CA ASP A 156 -11.72 -27.77 10.53
C ASP A 156 -11.97 -27.89 9.02
N ASP A 157 -12.94 -28.70 8.60
CA ASP A 157 -13.35 -28.83 7.20
C ASP A 157 -13.95 -27.52 6.67
N ALA A 158 -14.81 -26.88 7.46
CA ALA A 158 -15.40 -25.59 7.11
C ALA A 158 -14.32 -24.50 6.98
N LYS A 159 -13.35 -24.47 7.91
CA LYS A 159 -12.18 -23.58 7.80
C LYS A 159 -11.41 -23.83 6.51
N THR A 160 -11.13 -25.09 6.19
CA THR A 160 -10.36 -25.46 4.98
C THR A 160 -11.07 -25.00 3.71
N ILE A 161 -12.39 -25.14 3.65
CA ILE A 161 -13.22 -24.66 2.54
C ILE A 161 -13.17 -23.12 2.45
N ILE A 162 -13.39 -22.41 3.55
CA ILE A 162 -13.31 -20.94 3.59
C ILE A 162 -11.95 -20.45 3.10
N THR A 163 -10.86 -21.03 3.60
CA THR A 163 -9.50 -20.66 3.19
C THR A 163 -9.28 -20.89 1.69
N ALA A 164 -9.76 -22.01 1.15
CA ALA A 164 -9.65 -22.31 -0.28
C ALA A 164 -10.45 -21.33 -1.15
N GLU A 165 -11.68 -20.99 -0.75
CA GLU A 165 -12.53 -20.04 -1.47
C GLU A 165 -11.93 -18.62 -1.45
N ILE A 166 -11.45 -18.14 -0.30
CA ILE A 166 -10.77 -16.85 -0.21
C ILE A 166 -9.49 -16.84 -1.07
N SER A 167 -8.77 -17.96 -1.15
CA SER A 167 -7.56 -18.06 -1.99
C SER A 167 -7.84 -17.90 -3.48
N GLN A 168 -9.08 -18.14 -3.93
CA GLN A 168 -9.53 -17.92 -5.31
C GLN A 168 -10.32 -16.61 -5.48
N SER A 169 -10.43 -15.82 -4.42
CA SER A 169 -11.23 -14.60 -4.38
C SER A 169 -10.48 -13.40 -4.96
N ILE A 170 -11.22 -12.30 -5.18
CA ILE A 170 -10.63 -11.01 -5.53
C ILE A 170 -10.26 -10.31 -4.22
N LEU A 171 -8.99 -10.40 -3.83
CA LEU A 171 -8.50 -9.69 -2.66
C LEU A 171 -8.67 -8.17 -2.82
N PRO A 172 -8.94 -7.45 -1.73
CA PRO A 172 -8.96 -6.00 -1.76
C PRO A 172 -7.58 -5.51 -2.19
N LYS A 173 -7.57 -4.69 -3.22
CA LYS A 173 -6.37 -4.02 -3.73
C LYS A 173 -6.79 -2.64 -4.19
N PHE A 174 -5.91 -1.66 -4.03
CA PHE A 174 -6.16 -0.30 -4.51
C PHE A 174 -5.95 -0.22 -6.03
N ASN A 175 -6.68 -1.05 -6.80
CA ASN A 175 -6.62 -1.04 -8.25
C ASN A 175 -7.40 0.16 -8.81
N ARG A 176 -6.76 1.32 -8.87
CA ARG A 176 -7.26 2.48 -9.62
C ARG A 176 -6.33 2.92 -10.75
N TRP A 177 -5.63 1.96 -11.34
CA TRP A 177 -4.74 2.19 -12.48
C TRP A 177 -5.41 2.06 -13.86
N ALA A 178 -6.74 1.87 -13.94
CA ALA A 178 -7.40 1.48 -15.18
C ALA A 178 -8.40 2.48 -15.80
N ASP A 179 -8.79 3.59 -15.14
CA ASP A 179 -9.73 4.56 -15.73
C ASP A 179 -9.23 6.01 -15.75
N SER A 180 -7.98 6.31 -15.40
CA SER A 180 -7.43 7.66 -15.50
C SER A 180 -6.54 7.86 -16.73
N ILE A 181 -7.19 8.01 -17.89
CA ILE A 181 -6.63 8.82 -18.97
C ILE A 181 -6.48 10.24 -18.40
N ASN A 182 -5.34 10.52 -17.77
CA ASN A 182 -4.70 11.82 -17.47
C ASN A 182 -3.61 11.77 -16.38
N GLY A 183 -3.05 10.59 -16.08
CA GLY A 183 -1.64 10.50 -15.68
C GLY A 183 -1.29 10.82 -14.23
N SER A 184 -0.61 9.85 -13.63
CA SER A 184 0.00 9.82 -12.30
C SER A 184 -0.99 9.45 -11.20
N GLY A 185 -0.75 8.33 -10.52
CA GLY A 185 -1.52 7.85 -9.38
C GLY A 185 -0.49 7.29 -8.40
N MET A 186 0.07 8.15 -7.57
CA MET A 186 1.07 7.77 -6.55
C MET A 186 0.34 7.54 -5.23
N SER A 187 -0.31 6.40 -5.09
CA SER A 187 -0.82 5.88 -3.82
C SER A 187 -0.70 4.35 -3.85
N ILE A 188 -0.51 3.76 -2.67
CA ILE A 188 -0.48 2.31 -2.35
C ILE A 188 -0.89 1.46 -3.57
N HIS A 189 0.11 0.98 -4.32
CA HIS A 189 -0.08 0.45 -5.67
C HIS A 189 -0.75 -0.94 -5.63
N ASP A 190 -0.60 -1.66 -4.52
CA ASP A 190 -1.22 -2.94 -4.23
C ASP A 190 -1.33 -3.15 -2.71
N ILE A 191 -1.66 -4.35 -2.25
CA ILE A 191 -1.46 -4.75 -0.85
C ILE A 191 -0.51 -5.93 -0.85
N PHE A 192 0.77 -5.67 -0.55
CA PHE A 192 1.81 -6.69 -0.56
C PHE A 192 1.46 -7.91 0.30
N ALA A 193 1.03 -7.70 1.55
CA ALA A 193 0.65 -8.76 2.47
C ALA A 193 -0.75 -8.54 3.06
N THR A 194 -1.59 -9.59 3.07
CA THR A 194 -2.92 -9.58 3.68
C THR A 194 -3.08 -10.75 4.65
N ASN A 195 -3.69 -10.50 5.79
CA ASN A 195 -4.13 -11.50 6.75
C ASN A 195 -5.60 -11.25 7.12
N ILE A 196 -6.42 -12.29 7.10
CA ILE A 196 -7.84 -12.23 7.46
C ILE A 196 -8.09 -13.18 8.62
N GLN A 197 -8.66 -12.65 9.69
CA GLN A 197 -8.96 -13.40 10.90
C GLN A 197 -10.44 -13.31 11.25
N LEU A 198 -11.03 -14.44 11.58
CA LEU A 198 -12.27 -14.50 12.34
C LEU A 198 -11.88 -14.41 13.82
N THR A 199 -12.18 -13.31 14.50
CA THR A 199 -11.75 -13.07 15.89
C THR A 199 -12.80 -13.48 16.91
N GLN A 200 -14.05 -13.60 16.49
CA GLN A 200 -15.17 -14.03 17.31
C GLN A 200 -16.25 -14.65 16.42
N LEU A 201 -16.92 -15.70 16.90
CA LEU A 201 -18.11 -16.28 16.29
C LEU A 201 -19.04 -16.77 17.40
N ASP A 202 -20.16 -16.08 17.58
CA ASP A 202 -21.22 -16.45 18.51
C ASP A 202 -22.39 -17.01 17.72
N ILE A 203 -22.70 -18.29 17.91
CA ILE A 203 -23.85 -18.96 17.29
C ILE A 203 -24.95 -19.08 18.33
N THR A 204 -26.15 -18.62 17.98
CA THR A 204 -27.36 -18.69 18.80
C THR A 204 -28.43 -19.52 18.11
N ASP A 205 -29.58 -19.72 18.76
CA ASP A 205 -30.72 -20.36 18.12
C ASP A 205 -31.25 -19.56 16.92
N SER A 206 -31.15 -18.22 16.98
CA SER A 206 -31.66 -17.30 15.95
C SER A 206 -30.68 -17.03 14.80
N GLY A 207 -29.42 -17.47 14.89
CA GLY A 207 -28.42 -17.25 13.85
C GLY A 207 -27.00 -17.18 14.38
N TYR A 208 -26.20 -16.24 13.85
CA TYR A 208 -24.84 -15.99 14.34
C TYR A 208 -24.45 -14.51 14.25
N VAL A 209 -23.47 -14.12 15.07
CA VAL A 209 -22.71 -12.87 14.96
C VAL A 209 -21.23 -13.21 14.93
N ALA A 210 -20.48 -12.62 14.01
CA ALA A 210 -19.06 -12.88 13.83
C ALA A 210 -18.29 -11.58 13.63
N LYS A 211 -17.07 -11.52 14.17
CA LYS A 211 -16.14 -10.40 13.97
C LYS A 211 -14.98 -10.83 13.10
N VAL A 212 -14.75 -10.09 12.04
CA VAL A 212 -13.71 -10.35 11.05
C VAL A 212 -12.74 -9.17 11.02
N ILE A 213 -11.45 -9.44 11.11
CA ILE A 213 -10.40 -8.44 10.98
C ILE A 213 -9.60 -8.72 9.72
N PHE A 214 -9.46 -7.69 8.89
CA PHE A 214 -8.55 -7.63 7.77
C PHE A 214 -7.35 -6.79 8.18
N THR A 215 -6.14 -7.35 8.05
CA THR A 215 -4.89 -6.61 8.20
C THR A 215 -4.15 -6.66 6.87
N GLY A 216 -3.74 -5.50 6.38
CA GLY A 216 -2.93 -5.35 5.19
C GLY A 216 -1.61 -4.66 5.50
N GLN A 217 -0.62 -4.91 4.66
CA GLN A 217 0.63 -4.15 4.63
C GLN A 217 1.05 -3.95 3.17
N ASP A 218 1.50 -2.74 2.85
CA ASP A 218 2.13 -2.42 1.56
C ASP A 218 3.44 -1.64 1.77
N HIS A 219 4.23 -1.50 0.72
CA HIS A 219 5.52 -0.83 0.76
C HIS A 219 5.42 0.60 0.20
N PHE A 220 5.96 1.57 0.94
CA PHE A 220 6.24 2.89 0.40
C PHE A 220 7.72 2.96 0.00
N GLY A 221 8.01 2.40 -1.17
CA GLY A 221 9.32 2.46 -1.79
C GLY A 221 9.25 2.07 -3.27
N LEU A 222 10.34 2.29 -3.99
CA LEU A 222 10.46 1.95 -5.42
C LEU A 222 11.56 0.93 -5.68
N ASP A 223 11.26 -0.03 -6.53
CA ASP A 223 12.21 -0.99 -7.06
C ASP A 223 12.84 -0.50 -8.38
N LYS A 224 13.89 -1.19 -8.85
CA LYS A 224 14.56 -0.84 -10.12
C LYS A 224 13.67 -1.02 -11.35
N THR A 225 12.67 -1.89 -11.29
CA THR A 225 11.75 -2.15 -12.40
C THR A 225 10.76 -1.00 -12.57
N ASP A 226 10.37 -0.35 -11.47
CA ASP A 226 9.53 0.85 -11.48
C ASP A 226 10.16 1.95 -12.33
N ILE A 227 11.48 2.18 -12.20
CA ILE A 227 12.14 3.30 -12.89
C ILE A 227 12.61 2.98 -14.32
N THR A 228 12.65 1.70 -14.67
CA THR A 228 13.02 1.23 -16.03
C THR A 228 11.80 0.97 -16.91
N SER A 229 10.61 0.90 -16.32
CA SER A 229 9.33 0.92 -17.01
C SER A 229 9.12 2.22 -17.80
N MET A 230 8.82 2.10 -19.11
CA MET A 230 8.53 3.26 -19.97
C MET A 230 7.38 4.13 -19.44
N LYS A 231 6.44 3.58 -18.67
CA LYS A 231 5.29 4.36 -18.16
C LYS A 231 5.70 5.27 -16.99
N PHE A 232 6.58 4.79 -16.11
CA PHE A 232 6.95 5.48 -14.87
C PHE A 232 8.23 6.32 -15.02
N HIS A 233 9.18 5.89 -15.86
CA HIS A 233 10.43 6.61 -16.11
C HIS A 233 10.20 8.08 -16.49
N TYR A 234 9.18 8.36 -17.31
CA TYR A 234 8.90 9.73 -17.75
C TYR A 234 8.19 10.58 -16.69
N ILE A 235 7.58 9.97 -15.67
CA ILE A 235 6.94 10.70 -14.57
C ILE A 235 8.02 11.19 -13.62
N ARG A 236 8.23 12.51 -13.58
CA ARG A 236 9.29 13.14 -12.78
C ARG A 236 9.23 12.77 -11.29
N ALA A 237 8.03 12.63 -10.76
CA ALA A 237 7.82 12.26 -9.37
C ALA A 237 8.51 10.95 -8.98
N PHE A 238 8.43 9.92 -9.84
CA PHE A 238 9.09 8.63 -9.62
C PHE A 238 10.61 8.76 -9.70
N ARG A 239 11.13 9.56 -10.63
CA ARG A 239 12.58 9.84 -10.72
C ARG A 239 13.10 10.50 -9.44
N ILE A 240 12.38 11.50 -8.93
CA ILE A 240 12.74 12.20 -7.69
C ILE A 240 12.68 11.24 -6.49
N TRP A 241 11.56 10.52 -6.33
CA TRP A 241 11.41 9.54 -5.26
C TRP A 241 12.53 8.50 -5.29
N PHE A 242 12.82 7.94 -6.47
CA PHE A 242 13.85 6.93 -6.64
C PHE A 242 15.24 7.43 -6.25
N ILE A 243 15.63 8.65 -6.64
CA ILE A 243 16.95 9.18 -6.23
C ILE A 243 17.01 9.53 -4.74
N LEU A 244 15.92 10.02 -4.15
CA LEU A 244 15.85 10.31 -2.71
C LEU A 244 16.04 9.01 -1.92
N GLN A 245 15.47 7.91 -2.40
CA GLN A 245 15.54 6.60 -1.77
C GLN A 245 16.89 5.88 -2.03
N ARG A 246 17.23 5.65 -3.29
CA ARG A 246 18.25 4.65 -3.69
C ARG A 246 19.66 5.21 -3.82
N TRP A 247 19.80 6.53 -4.02
CA TRP A 247 21.15 7.11 -4.13
C TRP A 247 21.84 7.14 -2.77
N GLU A 248 23.05 6.58 -2.67
CA GLU A 248 23.91 6.61 -1.48
C GLU A 248 24.08 8.02 -0.88
N LYS A 249 24.00 9.06 -1.72
CA LYS A 249 24.06 10.46 -1.28
C LYS A 249 22.85 10.87 -0.44
N PHE A 250 21.65 10.37 -0.70
CA PHE A 250 20.43 10.75 0.01
C PHE A 250 19.98 9.68 1.00
N ALA A 251 19.80 8.44 0.53
CA ALA A 251 19.47 7.28 1.36
C ALA A 251 18.25 7.47 2.30
N PHE A 252 17.20 8.16 1.83
CA PHE A 252 15.93 8.20 2.57
C PHE A 252 15.31 6.79 2.59
N LYS A 253 14.90 6.35 3.78
CA LYS A 253 14.46 4.97 3.98
C LYS A 253 13.01 4.79 3.55
N PRO A 254 12.70 3.79 2.70
CA PRO A 254 11.33 3.36 2.47
C PRO A 254 10.76 2.75 3.76
N PHE A 255 9.45 2.55 3.79
CA PHE A 255 8.77 2.07 4.99
C PHE A 255 7.51 1.27 4.65
N PHE A 256 7.04 0.48 5.61
CA PHE A 256 5.77 -0.22 5.48
C PHE A 256 4.59 0.69 5.81
N THR A 257 3.51 0.55 5.04
CA THR A 257 2.20 1.09 5.37
C THR A 257 1.34 -0.02 5.94
N ASN A 258 0.95 0.10 7.22
CA ASN A 258 0.12 -0.87 7.90
C ASN A 258 -1.33 -0.38 7.91
N ILE A 259 -2.26 -1.25 7.52
CA ILE A 259 -3.67 -0.93 7.38
C ILE A 259 -4.54 -2.01 8.01
N LYS A 260 -5.66 -1.61 8.62
CA LYS A 260 -6.58 -2.51 9.30
C LYS A 260 -8.03 -2.13 9.04
N ALA A 261 -8.89 -3.13 8.87
CA ALA A 261 -10.34 -2.96 8.83
C ALA A 261 -11.02 -4.06 9.66
N GLU A 262 -12.06 -3.68 10.41
CA GLU A 262 -12.81 -4.59 11.27
C GLU A 262 -14.27 -4.59 10.85
N PHE A 263 -14.87 -5.77 10.76
CA PHE A 263 -16.26 -5.96 10.35
C PHE A 263 -17.00 -6.84 11.33
N GLU A 264 -18.24 -6.47 11.61
CA GLU A 264 -19.21 -7.36 12.23
C GLU A 264 -20.18 -7.86 11.14
N ILE A 265 -20.31 -9.18 11.03
CA ILE A 265 -21.25 -9.83 10.13
C ILE A 265 -22.21 -10.70 10.93
N SER A 266 -23.44 -10.80 10.46
CA SER A 266 -24.45 -11.63 11.08
C SER A 266 -25.30 -12.32 10.02
N GLY A 267 -25.81 -13.49 10.38
CA GLY A 267 -26.78 -14.25 9.61
C GLY A 267 -27.94 -14.66 10.52
N ARG A 268 -29.13 -14.82 9.94
CA ARG A 268 -30.33 -15.26 10.66
C ARG A 268 -30.74 -16.64 10.16
N ARG A 269 -31.20 -17.51 11.07
CA ARG A 269 -31.90 -18.72 10.67
C ARG A 269 -33.27 -18.31 10.14
N ASN A 270 -33.56 -18.60 8.87
CA ASN A 270 -34.93 -18.57 8.39
C ASN A 270 -35.63 -19.79 8.99
N GLY A 271 -36.71 -19.55 9.73
CA GLY A 271 -37.53 -20.60 10.35
C GLY A 271 -38.29 -21.44 9.34
#